data_AF-A0A3S4D0R7-F1
#
_entry.id   AF-A0A3S4D0R7-F1
#
_cell.length_a   1.000
_cell.length_b   1.000
_cell.length_c   1.000
_cell.angle_alpha   90.00
_cell.angle_beta   90.00
_cell.angle_gamma   90.00
#
_symmetry.space_group_name_H-M   'P 1'
#
loop_
_entity.id
_entity.type
_entity.pdbx_description
1 polymer ?
#
loop_
_entity_poly.entity_id
_entity_poly.type
_entity_poly.pdbx_seq_one_letter_code
_entity_poly.pdbx_strand_id
1 'polypeptide(L)'
;MSSTAMCLKVLAGANALGSPAGRMAIWVLLFQDLAAVGLLLMHDSATGTAEGRGVATMIGGAAALVALLFIARGPLQALARWTATQRDPELAQLLALAIAFGSAIAATSVGLSPALAAFAAGMIIGEGDARHVVEKEIRPFRDLFVGVFFIGIGVQLPLGLIPDVWPAVLIWLAILIIGKALIVILLGMLFGEEAQVMRRAGMILGHGGEFGLMLVSVSLSSGLISDMVAGPILLAIGISMPIGSILVRRAARSGAGVD
;
A
#
# COMPACT_ATOMS: atom_id res chain seq x y z
N MET A 1 -4.28 -5.87 4.50
CA MET A 1 -3.59 -5.69 3.21
C MET A 1 -2.22 -6.33 3.23
N SER A 2 -1.75 -6.89 2.12
CA SER A 2 -0.38 -7.44 1.94
C SER A 2 0.54 -6.38 1.30
N SER A 3 1.87 -6.56 1.37
CA SER A 3 2.81 -5.70 0.62
C SER A 3 2.90 -6.15 -0.84
N THR A 4 2.28 -5.38 -1.75
CA THR A 4 2.28 -5.62 -3.19
C THR A 4 3.69 -5.59 -3.77
N ALA A 5 4.48 -4.57 -3.43
CA ALA A 5 5.84 -4.40 -3.93
C ALA A 5 6.76 -5.57 -3.55
N MET A 6 6.68 -6.04 -2.29
CA MET A 6 7.47 -7.17 -1.83
C MET A 6 7.05 -8.48 -2.52
N CYS A 7 5.74 -8.76 -2.59
CA CYS A 7 5.22 -9.95 -3.28
C CYS A 7 5.65 -10.01 -4.74
N LEU A 8 5.44 -8.93 -5.50
CA LEU A 8 5.80 -8.86 -6.91
C LEU A 8 7.31 -9.06 -7.11
N LYS A 9 8.15 -8.42 -6.28
CA LYS A 9 9.61 -8.57 -6.38
C LYS A 9 10.08 -10.00 -6.11
N VAL A 10 9.52 -10.66 -5.07
CA VAL A 10 9.89 -12.04 -4.72
C VAL A 10 9.38 -13.04 -5.77
N LEU A 11 8.14 -12.88 -6.25
CA LEU A 11 7.58 -13.72 -7.30
C LEU A 11 8.30 -13.56 -8.63
N ALA A 12 8.64 -12.33 -9.02
CA ALA A 12 9.43 -12.03 -10.22
C ALA A 12 10.81 -12.68 -10.15
N GLY A 13 11.52 -12.51 -9.02
CA GLY A 13 12.83 -13.11 -8.82
C GLY A 13 12.83 -14.65 -8.77
N ALA A 14 11.66 -15.27 -8.55
CA ALA A 14 11.47 -16.72 -8.59
C ALA A 14 10.82 -17.20 -9.91
N ASN A 15 10.64 -16.33 -10.90
CA ASN A 15 9.92 -16.59 -12.15
C ASN A 15 8.51 -17.19 -11.96
N ALA A 16 7.85 -16.86 -10.84
CA ALA A 16 6.58 -17.46 -10.42
C ALA A 16 5.36 -16.54 -10.66
N LEU A 17 5.55 -15.37 -11.28
CA LEU A 17 4.46 -14.43 -11.61
C LEU A 17 3.38 -15.08 -12.49
N GLY A 18 3.82 -15.90 -13.45
CA GLY A 18 2.94 -16.62 -14.36
C GLY A 18 2.27 -17.85 -13.76
N SER A 19 2.67 -18.31 -12.57
CA SER A 19 2.07 -19.49 -11.94
C SER A 19 0.60 -19.24 -11.56
N PRO A 20 -0.27 -20.27 -11.49
CA PRO A 20 -1.67 -20.11 -11.07
C PRO A 20 -1.81 -19.37 -9.73
N ALA A 21 -1.00 -19.73 -8.74
CA ALA A 21 -1.00 -19.09 -7.43
C ALA A 21 -0.45 -17.65 -7.48
N GLY A 22 0.55 -17.38 -8.32
CA GLY A 22 1.10 -16.05 -8.55
C GLY A 22 0.07 -15.09 -9.16
N ARG A 23 -0.64 -15.54 -10.21
CA ARG A 23 -1.72 -14.77 -10.83
C ARG A 23 -2.85 -14.47 -9.85
N MET A 24 -3.31 -15.48 -9.10
CA MET A 24 -4.32 -15.29 -8.05
C MET A 24 -3.86 -14.26 -7.00
N ALA A 25 -2.61 -14.37 -6.55
CA ALA A 25 -2.05 -13.40 -5.62
C ALA A 25 -2.05 -11.98 -6.19
N ILE A 26 -1.66 -11.78 -7.45
CA ILE A 26 -1.67 -10.47 -8.10
C ILE A 26 -3.08 -9.88 -8.13
N TRP A 27 -4.11 -10.66 -8.50
CA TRP A 27 -5.49 -10.19 -8.50
C TRP A 27 -5.96 -9.72 -7.13
N VAL A 28 -5.67 -10.50 -6.09
CA VAL A 28 -6.01 -10.13 -4.71
C VAL A 28 -5.22 -8.92 -4.25
N LEU A 29 -3.94 -8.78 -4.61
CA LEU A 29 -3.13 -7.61 -4.29
C LEU A 29 -3.71 -6.34 -4.90
N LEU A 30 -4.07 -6.37 -6.19
CA LEU A 30 -4.68 -5.23 -6.87
C LEU A 30 -6.02 -4.85 -6.22
N PHE A 31 -6.84 -5.84 -5.88
CA PHE A 31 -8.08 -5.61 -5.15
C PHE A 31 -7.84 -4.98 -3.78
N GLN A 32 -6.83 -5.44 -3.05
CA GLN A 32 -6.46 -4.91 -1.73
C GLN A 32 -5.97 -3.46 -1.80
N ASP A 33 -5.16 -3.12 -2.81
CA ASP A 33 -4.69 -1.74 -3.01
C ASP A 33 -5.87 -0.81 -3.32
N LEU A 34 -6.83 -1.24 -4.14
CA LEU A 34 -8.06 -0.48 -4.40
C LEU A 34 -8.95 -0.37 -3.15
N ALA A 35 -9.08 -1.45 -2.38
CA ALA A 35 -9.85 -1.43 -1.13
C ALA A 35 -9.22 -0.52 -0.07
N ALA A 36 -7.88 -0.40 -0.04
CA ALA A 36 -7.17 0.49 0.87
C ALA A 36 -7.56 1.96 0.65
N VAL A 37 -7.77 2.37 -0.60
CA VAL A 37 -8.32 3.70 -0.95
C VAL A 37 -9.68 3.92 -0.30
N GLY A 38 -10.59 2.94 -0.42
CA GLY A 38 -11.90 2.99 0.21
C GLY A 38 -11.83 3.08 1.74
N LEU A 39 -10.88 2.37 2.36
CA LEU A 39 -10.67 2.43 3.81
C LEU A 39 -10.11 3.78 4.28
N LEU A 40 -9.20 4.39 3.51
CA LEU A 40 -8.68 5.74 3.81
C LEU A 40 -9.78 6.80 3.71
N LEU A 41 -10.64 6.66 2.70
CA LEU A 41 -11.85 7.45 2.59
C LEU A 41 -12.72 7.29 3.85
N MET A 42 -13.04 6.05 4.25
CA MET A 42 -13.83 5.81 5.47
C MET A 42 -13.17 6.41 6.72
N HIS A 43 -11.84 6.33 6.84
CA HIS A 43 -11.08 6.96 7.92
C HIS A 43 -11.28 8.49 7.95
N ASP A 44 -11.09 9.17 6.82
CA ASP A 44 -11.20 10.64 6.73
C ASP A 44 -12.63 11.10 7.04
N SER A 45 -13.62 10.28 6.69
CA SER A 45 -15.03 10.51 7.04
C SER A 45 -15.30 10.45 8.55
N ALA A 46 -14.62 9.54 9.25
CA ALA A 46 -14.82 9.27 10.67
C ALA A 46 -14.14 10.30 11.57
N THR A 47 -13.05 10.92 11.10
CA THR A 47 -12.24 11.87 11.88
C THR A 47 -12.72 13.32 11.76
N GLY A 48 -13.69 13.61 10.90
CA GLY A 48 -14.22 14.96 10.71
C GLY A 48 -13.22 15.96 10.11
N THR A 49 -12.09 15.47 9.57
CA THR A 49 -11.12 16.29 8.81
C THR A 49 -11.71 16.81 7.50
N ALA A 50 -12.76 16.15 7.00
CA ALA A 50 -13.74 16.78 6.13
C ALA A 50 -14.67 17.65 7.00
N GLU A 51 -14.42 18.97 7.03
CA GLU A 51 -15.25 19.94 7.73
C GLU A 51 -16.74 19.61 7.54
N GLY A 52 -17.44 19.49 8.68
CA GLY A 52 -18.73 18.80 8.80
C GLY A 52 -19.68 19.01 7.62
N ARG A 53 -19.97 17.91 6.89
CA ARG A 53 -21.19 17.65 6.09
C ARG A 53 -21.15 16.26 5.40
N GLY A 54 -20.95 15.20 6.19
CA GLY A 54 -21.28 13.81 5.79
C GLY A 54 -20.55 13.26 4.55
N VAL A 55 -21.00 12.08 4.10
CA VAL A 55 -20.44 11.33 2.95
C VAL A 55 -20.42 12.17 1.66
N ALA A 56 -21.31 13.15 1.51
CA ALA A 56 -21.44 13.96 0.31
C ALA A 56 -20.31 14.98 0.11
N THR A 57 -19.85 15.69 1.15
CA THR A 57 -18.70 16.61 1.02
C THR A 57 -17.40 15.87 0.82
N MET A 58 -17.30 14.68 1.39
CA MET A 58 -16.14 13.80 1.24
C MET A 58 -16.04 13.20 -0.17
N ILE A 59 -17.15 12.67 -0.72
CA ILE A 59 -17.21 12.28 -2.14
C ILE A 59 -16.94 13.49 -3.02
N GLY A 60 -17.50 14.65 -2.68
CA GLY A 60 -17.26 15.91 -3.40
C GLY A 60 -15.78 16.31 -3.39
N GLY A 61 -15.11 16.23 -2.25
CA GLY A 61 -13.69 16.54 -2.11
C GLY A 61 -12.80 15.54 -2.86
N ALA A 62 -13.06 14.24 -2.73
CA ALA A 62 -12.34 13.21 -3.46
C ALA A 62 -12.55 13.35 -4.98
N ALA A 63 -13.79 13.60 -5.41
CA ALA A 63 -14.11 13.87 -6.81
C ALA A 63 -13.47 15.17 -7.30
N ALA A 64 -13.45 16.23 -6.49
CA ALA A 64 -12.81 17.49 -6.82
C ALA A 64 -11.28 17.34 -6.94
N LEU A 65 -10.65 16.57 -6.06
CA LEU A 65 -9.24 16.26 -6.13
C LEU A 65 -8.92 15.41 -7.37
N VAL A 66 -9.69 14.36 -7.64
CA VAL A 66 -9.54 13.55 -8.86
C VAL A 66 -9.74 14.41 -10.10
N ALA A 67 -10.76 15.28 -10.12
CA ALA A 67 -11.00 16.21 -11.20
C ALA A 67 -9.86 17.21 -11.37
N LEU A 68 -9.34 17.77 -10.28
CA LEU A 68 -8.20 18.68 -10.29
C LEU A 68 -6.95 17.99 -10.86
N LEU A 69 -6.65 16.78 -10.40
CA LEU A 69 -5.52 15.99 -10.92
C LEU A 69 -5.74 15.61 -12.38
N PHE A 70 -6.98 15.34 -12.79
CA PHE A 70 -7.33 15.04 -14.17
C PHE A 70 -7.17 16.28 -15.08
N ILE A 71 -7.56 17.47 -14.60
CA ILE A 71 -7.31 18.74 -15.30
C ILE A 71 -5.80 19.02 -15.36
N ALA A 72 -5.08 18.78 -14.26
CA ALA A 72 -3.63 18.95 -14.19
C ALA A 72 -2.87 17.93 -15.04
N ARG A 73 -3.49 16.81 -15.45
CA ARG A 73 -2.87 15.76 -16.27
C ARG A 73 -2.24 16.33 -17.54
N GLY A 74 -2.96 17.17 -18.28
CA GLY A 74 -2.47 17.74 -19.54
C GLY A 74 -1.19 18.57 -19.34
N PRO A 75 -1.22 19.60 -18.48
CA PRO A 75 -0.03 20.38 -18.12
C PRO A 75 1.12 19.53 -17.58
N LEU A 76 0.84 18.57 -16.69
CA LEU A 76 1.88 17.70 -16.11
C LEU A 76 2.51 16.80 -17.17
N GLN A 77 1.74 16.26 -18.11
CA GLN A 77 2.27 15.48 -19.22
C GLN A 77 3.07 16.34 -20.21
N ALA A 78 2.64 17.58 -20.46
CA ALA A 78 3.42 18.52 -21.27
C ALA A 78 4.76 18.87 -20.60
N LEU A 79 4.75 19.14 -19.30
CA LEU A 79 5.94 19.45 -18.52
C LEU A 79 6.88 18.25 -18.45
N ALA A 80 6.35 17.04 -18.24
CA ALA A 80 7.15 15.82 -18.25
C ALA A 80 7.82 15.55 -19.61
N ARG A 81 7.09 15.75 -20.71
CA ARG A 81 7.66 15.65 -22.07
C ARG A 81 8.75 16.70 -22.27
N TRP A 82 8.51 17.93 -21.83
CA TRP A 82 9.52 18.98 -21.89
C TRP A 82 10.77 18.62 -21.09
N THR A 83 10.64 18.14 -19.84
CA THR A 83 11.80 17.68 -19.05
C THR A 83 12.54 16.52 -19.73
N ALA A 84 11.82 15.62 -20.40
CA ALA A 84 12.43 14.52 -21.15
C ALA A 84 13.25 15.02 -22.36
N THR A 85 12.83 16.11 -23.01
CA THR A 85 13.60 16.73 -24.11
C THR A 85 14.89 17.39 -23.63
N GLN A 86 14.91 17.90 -22.39
CA GLN A 86 16.10 18.55 -21.82
C GLN A 86 17.22 17.55 -21.45
N ARG A 87 16.89 16.25 -21.31
CA ARG A 87 17.83 15.19 -20.89
C ARG A 87 18.56 15.48 -19.57
N ASP A 88 17.97 16.35 -18.74
CA ASP A 88 18.48 16.70 -17.41
C ASP A 88 17.74 15.86 -16.35
N PRO A 89 18.44 14.92 -15.68
CA PRO A 89 17.81 14.09 -14.65
C PRO A 89 17.36 14.91 -13.43
N GLU A 90 18.01 16.03 -13.10
CA GLU A 90 17.66 16.85 -11.93
C GLU A 90 16.29 17.51 -12.12
N LEU A 91 16.02 18.03 -13.32
CA LEU A 91 14.71 18.62 -13.67
C LEU A 91 13.59 17.57 -13.63
N ALA A 92 13.85 16.37 -14.12
CA ALA A 92 12.89 15.27 -14.09
C ALA A 92 12.61 14.79 -12.64
N GLN A 93 13.65 14.77 -11.80
CA GLN A 93 13.57 14.44 -10.38
C GLN A 93 12.75 15.49 -9.61
N LEU A 94 13.01 16.77 -9.85
CA LEU A 94 12.23 17.87 -9.28
C LEU A 94 10.76 17.78 -9.68
N LEU A 95 10.47 17.46 -10.94
CA LEU A 95 9.10 17.27 -11.40
C LEU A 95 8.40 16.11 -10.67
N ALA A 96 9.06 14.96 -10.55
CA ALA A 96 8.50 13.80 -9.86
C ALA A 96 8.18 14.11 -8.38
N LEU A 97 9.09 14.81 -7.68
CA LEU A 97 8.87 15.26 -6.31
C LEU A 97 7.78 16.33 -6.20
N ALA A 98 7.76 17.30 -7.12
CA ALA A 98 6.76 18.36 -7.15
C ALA A 98 5.35 17.80 -7.35
N ILE A 99 5.20 16.75 -8.16
CA ILE A 99 3.95 16.01 -8.32
C ILE A 99 3.56 15.31 -7.01
N ALA A 100 4.50 14.59 -6.39
CA ALA A 100 4.22 13.82 -5.17
C ALA A 100 3.84 14.74 -4.00
N PHE A 101 4.63 15.78 -3.72
CA PHE A 101 4.33 16.74 -2.65
C PHE A 101 3.19 17.69 -3.02
N GLY A 102 3.09 18.13 -4.27
CA GLY A 102 2.03 19.02 -4.73
C GLY A 102 0.65 18.36 -4.62
N SER A 103 0.54 17.07 -4.98
CA SER A 103 -0.70 16.31 -4.78
C SER A 103 -1.03 16.12 -3.30
N ALA A 104 -0.05 15.83 -2.45
CA ALA A 104 -0.24 15.74 -1.00
C ALA A 104 -0.74 17.06 -0.39
N ILE A 105 -0.13 18.20 -0.74
CA ILE A 105 -0.53 19.53 -0.28
C ILE A 105 -1.94 19.88 -0.77
N ALA A 106 -2.25 19.59 -2.04
CA ALA A 106 -3.58 19.79 -2.59
C ALA A 106 -4.64 18.94 -1.83
N ALA A 107 -4.30 17.71 -1.45
CA ALA A 107 -5.18 16.86 -0.63
C ALA A 107 -5.56 17.53 0.68
N THR A 108 -4.54 18.00 1.42
CA THR A 108 -4.74 18.61 2.73
C THR A 108 -5.57 19.88 2.64
N SER A 109 -5.45 20.64 1.55
CA SER A 109 -6.27 21.84 1.32
C SER A 109 -7.78 21.57 1.14
N VAL A 110 -8.15 20.33 0.77
CA VAL A 110 -9.54 19.89 0.60
C VAL A 110 -9.97 18.92 1.72
N GLY A 111 -9.16 18.80 2.79
CA GLY A 111 -9.48 17.96 3.95
C GLY A 111 -9.33 16.45 3.69
N LEU A 112 -8.55 16.04 2.69
CA LEU A 112 -8.28 14.64 2.36
C LEU A 112 -6.92 14.20 2.87
N SER A 113 -6.77 12.90 3.15
CA SER A 113 -5.47 12.32 3.49
C SER A 113 -4.45 12.49 2.35
N PRO A 114 -3.20 12.88 2.66
CA PRO A 114 -2.14 13.03 1.65
C PRO A 114 -1.90 11.78 0.79
N ALA A 115 -2.05 10.59 1.39
CA ALA A 115 -1.83 9.33 0.69
C ALA A 115 -2.89 9.04 -0.37
N LEU A 116 -4.15 9.43 -0.14
CA LEU A 116 -5.22 9.30 -1.12
C LEU A 116 -4.88 10.09 -2.39
N ALA A 117 -4.39 11.32 -2.23
CA ALA A 117 -4.00 12.16 -3.36
C ALA A 117 -2.75 11.67 -4.06
N ALA A 118 -1.73 11.24 -3.31
CA ALA A 118 -0.52 10.67 -3.89
C ALA A 118 -0.85 9.40 -4.73
N PHE A 119 -1.76 8.56 -4.24
CA PHE A 119 -2.25 7.39 -4.97
C PHE A 119 -3.00 7.80 -6.25
N ALA A 120 -3.92 8.76 -6.16
CA ALA A 120 -4.66 9.27 -7.32
C ALA A 120 -3.73 9.92 -8.38
N ALA A 121 -2.76 10.72 -7.95
CA ALA A 121 -1.78 11.33 -8.84
C ALA A 121 -0.92 10.27 -9.53
N GLY A 122 -0.48 9.25 -8.79
CA GLY A 122 0.24 8.10 -9.35
C GLY A 122 -0.56 7.36 -10.42
N MET A 123 -1.85 7.11 -10.20
CA MET A 123 -2.72 6.47 -11.20
C MET A 123 -2.83 7.30 -12.48
N ILE A 124 -3.08 8.60 -12.36
CA ILE A 124 -3.28 9.51 -13.50
C ILE A 124 -2.02 9.63 -14.35
N ILE A 125 -0.84 9.69 -13.71
CA ILE A 125 0.45 9.76 -14.40
C ILE A 125 0.85 8.41 -14.98
N GLY A 126 0.48 7.32 -14.31
CA GLY A 126 0.77 5.95 -14.72
C GLY A 126 0.18 5.57 -16.08
N GLU A 127 -0.81 6.30 -16.58
CA GLU A 127 -1.42 6.11 -17.91
C GLU A 127 -0.79 6.95 -19.03
N GLY A 128 0.10 7.90 -18.71
CA GLY A 128 0.67 8.83 -19.70
C GLY A 128 2.12 8.52 -20.10
N ASP A 129 2.61 9.20 -21.14
CA ASP A 129 4.01 9.13 -21.60
C ASP A 129 5.01 9.51 -20.49
N ALA A 130 4.57 10.38 -19.57
CA ALA A 130 5.33 10.82 -18.40
C ALA A 130 5.66 9.68 -17.41
N ARG A 131 4.94 8.55 -17.46
CA ARG A 131 5.10 7.44 -16.52
C ARG A 131 6.54 7.00 -16.39
N HIS A 132 7.23 6.74 -17.50
CA HIS A 132 8.58 6.16 -17.47
C HIS A 132 9.59 7.10 -16.81
N VAL A 133 9.46 8.40 -17.07
CA VAL A 133 10.31 9.43 -16.46
C VAL A 133 10.03 9.51 -14.97
N VAL A 134 8.75 9.71 -14.60
CA VAL A 134 8.36 9.87 -13.19
C VAL A 134 8.66 8.60 -12.38
N GLU A 135 8.36 7.41 -12.91
CA GLU A 135 8.62 6.13 -12.23
C GLU A 135 10.12 5.90 -11.99
N LYS A 136 10.96 6.24 -12.97
CA LYS A 136 12.42 6.11 -12.85
C LYS A 136 12.96 7.04 -11.78
N GLU A 137 12.55 8.30 -11.79
CA GLU A 137 13.10 9.33 -10.91
C GLU A 137 12.51 9.28 -9.48
N ILE A 138 11.27 8.81 -9.30
CA ILE A 138 10.64 8.66 -7.97
C ILE A 138 11.16 7.42 -7.22
N ARG A 139 11.67 6.40 -7.94
CA ARG A 139 12.04 5.10 -7.36
C ARG A 139 13.05 5.20 -6.20
N PRO A 140 14.15 5.97 -6.30
CA PRO A 140 15.08 6.15 -5.18
C PRO A 140 14.42 6.79 -3.95
N PHE A 141 13.52 7.77 -4.17
CA PHE A 141 12.80 8.43 -3.08
C PHE A 141 11.77 7.54 -2.43
N ARG A 142 11.04 6.74 -3.22
CA ARG A 142 10.13 5.73 -2.68
C ARG A 142 10.87 4.83 -1.70
N ASP A 143 12.01 4.29 -2.11
CA ASP A 143 12.77 3.37 -1.28
C ASP A 143 13.32 4.07 -0.01
N LEU A 144 13.76 5.33 -0.13
CA LEU A 144 14.15 6.16 1.00
C LEU A 144 12.99 6.46 1.97
N PHE A 145 11.85 6.94 1.45
CA PHE A 145 10.68 7.30 2.26
C PHE A 145 10.05 6.09 2.93
N VAL A 146 10.05 4.92 2.28
CA VAL A 146 9.66 3.66 2.93
C VAL A 146 10.60 3.36 4.10
N GLY A 147 11.91 3.51 3.94
CA GLY A 147 12.88 3.37 5.02
C GLY A 147 12.60 4.34 6.19
N VAL A 148 12.41 5.62 5.89
CA VAL A 148 12.08 6.66 6.89
C VAL A 148 10.74 6.37 7.58
N PHE A 149 9.72 5.91 6.85
CA PHE A 149 8.43 5.51 7.39
C PHE A 149 8.57 4.38 8.42
N PHE A 150 9.36 3.35 8.12
CA PHE A 150 9.63 2.26 9.07
C PHE A 150 10.38 2.73 10.31
N ILE A 151 11.36 3.63 10.16
CA ILE A 151 12.05 4.22 11.30
C ILE A 151 11.06 5.02 12.15
N GLY A 152 10.20 5.83 11.52
CA GLY A 152 9.18 6.62 12.21
C GLY A 152 8.17 5.78 12.99
N ILE A 153 7.74 4.65 12.44
CA ILE A 153 6.91 3.66 13.17
C ILE A 153 7.71 3.08 14.34
N GLY A 154 8.97 2.69 14.10
CA GLY A 154 9.86 2.14 15.13
C GLY A 154 10.00 3.05 16.35
N VAL A 155 10.09 4.36 16.15
CA VAL A 155 10.20 5.36 17.22
C VAL A 155 8.89 5.55 17.97
N GLN A 156 7.75 5.45 17.30
CA GLN A 156 6.42 5.58 17.92
C GLN A 156 6.03 4.37 18.77
N LEU A 157 6.71 3.23 18.60
CA LEU A 157 6.43 2.03 19.39
C LEU A 157 6.91 2.23 20.83
N PRO A 158 6.03 2.12 21.84
CA PRO A 158 6.43 2.25 23.23
C PRO A 158 7.19 1.00 23.67
N LEU A 159 8.49 0.96 23.38
CA LEU A 159 9.39 -0.15 23.71
C LEU A 159 9.50 -0.41 25.23
N GLY A 160 9.03 0.51 26.06
CA GLY A 160 8.93 0.32 27.52
C GLY A 160 7.82 -0.66 27.97
N LEU A 161 6.85 -0.98 27.10
CA LEU A 161 5.69 -1.84 27.41
C LEU A 161 5.84 -3.25 26.82
N ILE A 162 7.03 -3.60 26.32
CA ILE A 162 7.28 -4.82 25.53
C ILE A 162 6.79 -6.12 26.21
N PRO A 163 7.03 -6.38 27.51
CA PRO A 163 6.65 -7.66 28.11
C PRO A 163 5.14 -7.91 28.10
N ASP A 164 4.35 -6.88 28.40
CA ASP A 164 2.89 -7.01 28.56
C ASP A 164 2.14 -7.04 27.22
N VAL A 165 2.76 -6.49 26.18
CA VAL A 165 2.16 -6.34 24.84
C VAL A 165 2.45 -7.55 23.93
N TRP A 166 3.49 -8.35 24.22
CA TRP A 166 3.87 -9.52 23.42
C TRP A 166 2.74 -10.54 23.18
N PRO A 167 1.90 -10.90 24.16
CA PRO A 167 0.77 -11.80 23.92
C PRO A 167 -0.18 -11.25 22.84
N ALA A 168 -0.49 -9.95 22.89
CA ALA A 168 -1.33 -9.30 21.88
C ALA A 168 -0.63 -9.27 20.51
N VAL A 169 0.69 -9.01 20.46
CA VAL A 169 1.47 -9.06 19.21
C VAL A 169 1.40 -10.45 18.59
N LEU A 170 1.60 -11.52 19.36
CA LEU A 170 1.56 -12.89 18.87
C LEU A 170 0.17 -13.28 18.36
N ILE A 171 -0.89 -12.86 19.05
CA ILE A 171 -2.26 -13.07 18.60
C ILE A 171 -2.50 -12.36 17.27
N TRP A 172 -2.15 -11.07 17.16
CA TRP A 172 -2.30 -10.33 15.90
C TRP A 172 -1.44 -10.89 14.78
N LEU A 173 -0.22 -11.35 15.07
CA LEU A 173 0.65 -11.99 14.11
C LEU A 173 0.05 -13.30 13.60
N ALA A 174 -0.52 -14.12 14.48
CA ALA A 174 -1.22 -15.34 14.12
C ALA A 174 -2.48 -15.06 13.30
N ILE A 175 -3.28 -14.06 13.69
CA ILE A 175 -4.46 -13.62 12.93
C ILE A 175 -4.06 -13.16 11.53
N LEU A 176 -3.00 -12.35 11.42
CA LEU A 176 -2.48 -11.90 10.13
C LEU A 176 -2.02 -13.09 9.31
N ILE A 177 -1.04 -13.86 9.77
CA ILE A 177 -0.42 -14.90 8.95
C ILE A 177 -1.37 -16.07 8.70
N ILE A 178 -1.94 -16.64 9.76
CA ILE A 178 -2.76 -17.86 9.68
C ILE A 178 -4.18 -17.49 9.32
N GLY A 179 -4.79 -16.54 10.05
CA GLY A 179 -6.19 -16.17 9.85
C GLY A 179 -6.44 -15.62 8.44
N LYS A 180 -5.63 -14.67 7.96
CA LYS A 180 -5.77 -14.12 6.61
C LYS A 180 -5.47 -15.17 5.53
N ALA A 181 -4.44 -16.00 5.71
CA ALA A 181 -4.16 -17.07 4.75
C ALA A 181 -5.34 -18.04 4.66
N LEU A 182 -5.94 -18.40 5.80
CA LEU A 182 -7.11 -19.26 5.85
C LEU A 182 -8.31 -18.63 5.15
N ILE A 183 -8.57 -17.33 5.37
CA ILE A 183 -9.63 -16.60 4.66
C ILE A 183 -9.42 -16.67 3.16
N VAL A 184 -8.20 -16.39 2.69
CA VAL A 184 -7.86 -16.46 1.26
C VAL A 184 -8.10 -17.87 0.73
N ILE A 185 -7.62 -18.90 1.44
CA ILE A 185 -7.76 -20.31 1.03
C ILE A 185 -9.24 -20.69 0.92
N LEU A 186 -10.01 -20.44 1.97
CA LEU A 186 -11.43 -20.80 2.05
C LEU A 186 -12.25 -20.10 0.97
N LEU A 187 -12.03 -18.79 0.78
CA LEU A 187 -12.74 -18.04 -0.25
C LEU A 187 -12.42 -18.57 -1.64
N GLY A 188 -11.14 -18.78 -1.98
CA GLY A 188 -10.79 -19.29 -3.30
C GLY A 188 -11.35 -20.69 -3.55
N MET A 189 -11.30 -21.58 -2.54
CA MET A 189 -11.92 -22.91 -2.65
C MET A 189 -13.44 -22.83 -2.84
N LEU A 190 -14.12 -21.88 -2.19
CA LEU A 190 -15.56 -21.65 -2.35
C LEU A 190 -15.91 -21.17 -3.77
N PHE A 191 -15.01 -20.41 -4.41
CA PHE A 191 -15.16 -19.96 -5.80
C PHE A 191 -14.67 -20.99 -6.84
N GLY A 192 -14.35 -22.22 -6.42
CA GLY A 192 -14.03 -23.33 -7.33
C GLY A 192 -12.55 -23.46 -7.71
N GLU A 193 -11.66 -22.72 -7.04
CA GLU A 193 -10.21 -22.82 -7.29
C GLU A 193 -9.60 -24.07 -6.64
N GLU A 194 -8.52 -24.57 -7.24
CA GLU A 194 -7.84 -25.77 -6.74
C GLU A 194 -7.22 -25.52 -5.36
N ALA A 195 -7.47 -26.42 -4.40
CA ALA A 195 -6.99 -26.30 -3.03
C ALA A 195 -5.46 -26.13 -2.94
N GLN A 196 -4.70 -26.77 -3.83
CA GLN A 196 -3.24 -26.67 -3.86
C GLN A 196 -2.77 -25.27 -4.29
N VAL A 197 -3.44 -24.69 -5.30
CA VAL A 197 -3.19 -23.31 -5.76
C VAL A 197 -3.54 -22.33 -4.64
N MET A 198 -4.68 -22.51 -3.98
CA MET A 198 -5.15 -21.61 -2.94
C MET A 198 -4.31 -21.65 -1.67
N ARG A 199 -3.79 -22.82 -1.26
CA ARG A 199 -2.80 -22.90 -0.15
C ARG A 199 -1.56 -22.08 -0.45
N ARG A 200 -1.04 -22.16 -1.68
CA ARG A 200 0.11 -21.34 -2.12
C ARG A 200 -0.23 -19.85 -2.13
N ALA A 201 -1.39 -19.48 -2.66
CA ALA A 201 -1.86 -18.09 -2.66
C ALA A 201 -2.03 -17.54 -1.22
N GLY A 202 -2.59 -18.34 -0.30
CA GLY A 202 -2.69 -18.00 1.12
C GLY A 202 -1.33 -17.75 1.77
N MET A 203 -0.32 -18.58 1.49
CA MET A 203 1.05 -18.35 1.97
C MET A 203 1.67 -17.06 1.41
N ILE A 204 1.38 -16.73 0.14
CA ILE A 204 1.85 -15.49 -0.49
C ILE A 204 1.18 -14.27 0.15
N LEU A 205 -0.10 -14.37 0.50
CA LEU A 205 -0.92 -13.22 0.92
C LEU A 205 -1.08 -13.08 2.43
N GLY A 206 -0.62 -14.03 3.24
CA GLY A 206 -0.85 -14.04 4.69
C GLY A 206 -0.20 -12.87 5.46
N HIS A 207 0.85 -12.26 4.95
CA HIS A 207 1.53 -11.18 5.67
C HIS A 207 0.81 -9.82 5.59
N GLY A 208 1.17 -8.91 6.48
CA GLY A 208 0.76 -7.51 6.43
C GLY A 208 1.56 -6.70 5.40
N GLY A 209 1.05 -5.52 5.06
CA GLY A 209 1.57 -4.65 4.01
C GLY A 209 1.74 -3.19 4.44
N GLU A 210 2.39 -2.41 3.59
CA GLU A 210 2.67 -0.97 3.81
C GLU A 210 1.37 -0.17 4.00
N PHE A 211 0.35 -0.40 3.18
CA PHE A 211 -0.97 0.20 3.37
C PHE A 211 -1.63 -0.18 4.70
N GLY A 212 -1.38 -1.39 5.22
CA GLY A 212 -1.88 -1.80 6.53
C GLY A 212 -1.22 -1.02 7.66
N LEU A 213 0.11 -0.86 7.62
CA LEU A 213 0.85 -0.01 8.56
C LEU A 213 0.37 1.42 8.50
N MET A 214 0.22 1.94 7.29
CA MET A 214 -0.19 3.31 7.04
C MET A 214 -1.60 3.57 7.61
N LEU A 215 -2.58 2.70 7.33
CA LEU A 215 -3.95 2.81 7.86
C LEU A 215 -3.97 2.82 9.40
N VAL A 216 -3.24 1.91 10.04
CA VAL A 216 -3.15 1.84 11.50
C VAL A 216 -2.45 3.08 12.06
N SER A 217 -1.37 3.54 11.43
CA SER A 217 -0.62 4.73 11.87
C SER A 217 -1.46 6.00 11.77
N VAL A 218 -2.18 6.18 10.66
CA VAL A 218 -3.06 7.33 10.47
C VAL A 218 -4.23 7.29 11.46
N SER A 219 -4.82 6.12 11.71
CA SER A 219 -5.88 5.93 12.71
C SER A 219 -5.40 6.20 14.14
N LEU A 220 -4.15 5.87 14.45
CA LEU A 220 -3.53 6.19 15.74
C LEU A 220 -3.33 7.69 15.87
N SER A 221 -2.76 8.33 14.84
CA SER A 221 -2.49 9.78 14.85
C SER A 221 -3.75 10.64 14.94
N SER A 222 -4.89 10.13 14.44
CA SER A 222 -6.18 10.81 14.52
C SER A 222 -6.96 10.49 15.79
N GLY A 223 -6.43 9.63 16.67
CA GLY A 223 -7.07 9.24 17.93
C GLY A 223 -8.25 8.28 17.79
N LEU A 224 -8.48 7.69 16.60
CA LEU A 224 -9.53 6.68 16.41
C LEU A 224 -9.23 5.37 17.13
N ILE A 225 -7.95 5.05 17.30
CA ILE A 225 -7.47 3.88 18.03
C ILE A 225 -6.44 4.32 19.08
N SER A 226 -6.43 3.64 20.22
CA SER A 226 -5.45 3.90 21.28
C SER A 226 -4.11 3.21 21.01
N ASP A 227 -3.04 3.71 21.62
CA ASP A 227 -1.69 3.12 21.54
C ASP A 227 -1.67 1.64 21.98
N MET A 228 -2.50 1.27 22.96
CA MET A 228 -2.62 -0.10 23.46
C MET A 228 -3.12 -1.08 22.38
N VAL A 229 -3.90 -0.60 21.41
CA VAL A 229 -4.39 -1.41 20.29
C VAL A 229 -3.45 -1.29 19.08
N ALA A 230 -3.07 -0.07 18.74
CA ALA A 230 -2.26 0.22 17.55
C ALA A 230 -0.84 -0.37 17.65
N GLY A 231 -0.19 -0.22 18.80
CA GLY A 231 1.18 -0.70 19.03
C GLY A 231 1.37 -2.18 18.69
N PRO A 232 0.62 -3.12 19.31
CA PRO A 232 0.75 -4.54 18.99
C PRO A 232 0.43 -4.88 17.53
N ILE A 233 -0.52 -4.18 16.89
CA ILE A 233 -0.86 -4.40 15.47
C ILE A 233 0.30 -3.93 14.57
N LEU A 234 0.85 -2.75 14.81
CA LEU A 234 2.00 -2.22 14.04
C LEU A 234 3.21 -3.14 14.15
N LEU A 235 3.51 -3.62 15.36
CA LEU A 235 4.56 -4.63 15.61
C LEU A 235 4.28 -5.93 14.86
N ALA A 236 3.06 -6.47 14.96
CA ALA A 236 2.67 -7.69 14.27
C ALA A 236 2.81 -7.56 12.75
N ILE A 237 2.38 -6.43 12.17
CA ILE A 237 2.55 -6.18 10.74
C ILE A 237 4.03 -6.08 10.37
N GLY A 238 4.82 -5.31 11.13
CA GLY A 238 6.26 -5.16 10.92
C GLY A 238 7.02 -6.49 10.95
N ILE A 239 6.73 -7.34 11.94
CA ILE A 239 7.30 -8.69 12.06
C ILE A 239 6.78 -9.64 10.96
N SER A 240 5.53 -9.48 10.54
CA SER A 240 4.94 -10.33 9.50
C SER A 240 5.59 -10.14 8.12
N MET A 241 6.16 -8.97 7.82
CA MET A 241 6.78 -8.69 6.51
C MET A 241 8.01 -9.55 6.20
N PRO A 242 9.05 -9.64 7.08
CA PRO A 242 10.17 -10.54 6.83
C PRO A 242 9.73 -12.01 6.80
N ILE A 243 8.80 -12.42 7.66
CA ILE A 243 8.21 -13.78 7.63
C ILE A 243 7.50 -14.01 6.30
N GLY A 244 6.70 -13.04 5.86
CA GLY A 244 6.00 -13.04 4.58
C GLY A 244 6.93 -13.22 3.40
N SER A 245 8.05 -12.51 3.36
CA SER A 245 9.06 -12.66 2.30
C SER A 245 9.58 -14.10 2.19
N ILE A 246 9.79 -14.77 3.33
CA ILE A 246 10.20 -16.18 3.39
C ILE A 246 9.06 -17.09 2.88
N LEU A 247 7.82 -16.85 3.33
CA LEU A 247 6.65 -17.62 2.92
C LEU A 247 6.38 -17.51 1.41
N VAL A 248 6.42 -16.29 0.86
CA VAL A 248 6.26 -16.03 -0.58
C VAL A 248 7.34 -16.77 -1.37
N ARG A 249 8.61 -16.70 -0.93
CA ARG A 249 9.72 -17.39 -1.60
C ARG A 249 9.55 -18.92 -1.59
N ARG A 250 9.09 -19.49 -0.46
CA ARG A 250 8.81 -20.93 -0.36
C ARG A 250 7.65 -21.34 -1.25
N ALA A 251 6.56 -20.57 -1.24
CA ALA A 251 5.40 -20.80 -2.08
C ALA A 251 5.77 -20.76 -3.57
N ALA A 252 6.57 -19.77 -3.98
CA ALA A 252 7.04 -19.62 -5.36
C ALA A 252 7.87 -20.82 -5.84
N ARG A 253 8.82 -21.31 -5.03
CA ARG A 253 9.65 -22.49 -5.36
C ARG A 253 8.84 -23.76 -5.46
N SER A 254 7.83 -23.93 -4.60
CA SER A 254 7.00 -25.14 -4.60
C SER A 254 6.15 -25.30 -5.86
N GLY A 255 5.91 -24.22 -6.62
CA GLY A 255 5.14 -24.23 -7.86
C GLY A 255 5.99 -24.39 -9.13
N ALA A 256 7.28 -24.06 -9.08
CA ALA A 256 8.18 -24.11 -10.24
C ALA A 256 8.73 -25.51 -10.57
N GLY A 257 8.32 -26.55 -9.83
CA GLY A 257 8.76 -27.94 -10.01
C GLY A 257 7.65 -28.87 -10.50
N VAL A 258 6.54 -28.33 -11.01
CA VAL A 258 5.46 -29.10 -11.63
C VAL A 258 5.14 -28.46 -12.96
N ASP A 259 6.04 -28.66 -13.92
CA ASP A 259 5.80 -28.58 -15.37
C ASP A 259 6.64 -29.68 -16.03
#